data_AF-A0A261AN16-F1
#
_entry.id   AF-A0A261AN16-F1
#
_cell.length_a   1.000
_cell.length_b   1.000
_cell.length_c   1.000
_cell.angle_alpha   90.00
_cell.angle_beta   90.00
_cell.angle_gamma   90.00
#
_symmetry.space_group_name_H-M   'P 1'
#
loop_
_entity.id
_entity.type
_entity.pdbx_description
1 polymer ?
#
loop_
_entity_poly.entity_id
_entity_poly.type
_entity_poly.pdbx_seq_one_letter_code
_entity_poly.pdbx_strand_id
1 'polypeptide(L)'
;MSSSSKETPKPTAEGYLNKLYTDLYHLVNSVEKGSGSELTVRLRNVESDIANFKETLKAIPDIGVEEGKQRRQIAALYKQIEIKDELLESLSTFSLEAALRKSNEKPSEQPRSGSEDK
;
A
#
# COMPACT_ATOMS: atom_id res chain seq x y z
N MET A 1 6.96 10.30 -32.55
CA MET A 1 8.20 9.75 -31.97
C MET A 1 8.33 10.32 -30.56
N SER A 2 7.95 9.55 -29.55
CA SER A 2 8.02 9.99 -28.17
C SER A 2 9.43 9.75 -27.63
N SER A 3 10.10 10.85 -27.29
CA SER A 3 11.44 10.85 -26.71
C SER A 3 11.39 10.18 -25.34
N SER A 4 11.82 8.92 -25.25
CA SER A 4 12.06 8.26 -23.98
C SER A 4 13.33 8.86 -23.38
N SER A 5 13.18 9.90 -22.56
CA SER A 5 14.26 10.42 -21.73
C SER A 5 14.77 9.28 -20.84
N LYS A 6 16.05 8.92 -20.98
CA LYS A 6 16.73 8.03 -20.05
C LYS A 6 16.73 8.71 -18.68
N GLU A 7 15.80 8.33 -17.81
CA GLU A 7 15.88 8.65 -16.39
C GLU A 7 17.14 7.96 -15.84
N THR A 8 18.20 8.73 -15.62
CA THR A 8 19.31 8.26 -14.80
C THR A 8 18.76 7.98 -13.40
N PRO A 9 18.99 6.77 -12.84
CA PRO A 9 18.46 6.44 -11.53
C PRO A 9 19.05 7.44 -10.52
N LYS A 10 18.16 8.19 -9.85
CA LYS A 10 18.57 9.07 -8.75
C LYS A 10 19.36 8.24 -7.74
N PRO A 11 20.50 8.74 -7.23
CA PRO A 11 21.27 7.99 -6.25
C PRO A 11 20.41 7.72 -5.01
N THR A 12 20.48 6.50 -4.49
CA THR A 12 19.79 6.11 -3.26
C THR A 12 20.45 6.79 -2.06
N ALA A 13 19.73 6.89 -0.93
CA ALA A 13 20.31 7.39 0.32
C ALA A 13 21.58 6.63 0.71
N GLU A 14 21.61 5.32 0.48
CA GLU A 14 22.78 4.46 0.67
C GLU A 14 23.96 4.86 -0.22
N GLY A 15 23.70 5.19 -1.50
CA GLY A 15 24.73 5.67 -2.42
C GLY A 15 25.35 6.99 -1.97
N TYR A 16 24.54 7.94 -1.49
CA TYR A 16 25.04 9.19 -0.92
C TYR A 16 25.86 8.97 0.36
N LEU A 17 25.44 8.05 1.23
CA LEU A 17 26.16 7.72 2.46
C LEU A 17 27.53 7.09 2.18
N ASN A 18 27.60 6.15 1.23
CA ASN A 18 28.86 5.52 0.82
C ASN A 18 29.83 6.54 0.21
N LYS A 19 29.30 7.49 -0.58
CA LYS A 19 30.10 8.60 -1.11
C LYS A 19 30.64 9.49 0.02
N LEU A 20 29.79 9.91 0.95
CA LEU A 20 30.18 10.72 2.10
C LEU A 20 31.25 10.04 2.95
N TYR A 21 31.12 8.73 3.18
CA TYR A 21 32.11 7.94 3.91
C TYR A 21 33.47 7.94 3.20
N THR A 22 33.46 7.74 1.88
CA THR A 22 34.67 7.74 1.04
C THR A 22 35.34 9.11 1.06
N ASP A 23 34.56 10.18 0.93
CA ASP A 23 35.05 11.56 0.92
C ASP A 23 35.63 11.98 2.29
N LEU A 24 35.01 11.55 3.40
CA LEU A 24 35.54 11.74 4.75
C LEU A 24 36.85 10.96 4.99
N TYR A 25 36.92 9.70 4.56
CA TYR A 25 38.13 8.89 4.63
C TYR A 25 39.29 9.55 3.87
N HIS A 26 38.99 10.07 2.69
CA HIS A 26 39.93 10.78 1.85
C HIS A 26 40.34 12.13 2.44
N LEU A 27 39.44 12.83 3.11
CA LEU A 27 39.74 14.07 3.80
C LEU A 27 40.74 13.85 4.95
N VAL A 28 40.50 12.87 5.81
CA VAL A 28 41.37 12.53 6.95
C VAL A 28 42.79 12.21 6.46
N ASN A 29 42.91 11.40 5.41
CA ASN A 29 44.20 11.07 4.81
C ASN A 29 44.92 12.28 4.17
N SER A 30 44.19 13.30 3.71
CA SER A 30 44.77 14.54 3.17
C SER A 30 45.26 15.49 4.26
N VAL A 31 44.60 15.53 5.42
CA VAL A 31 45.09 16.24 6.61
C VAL A 31 46.44 15.70 7.03
N GLU A 32 46.57 14.38 7.13
CA GLU A 32 47.79 13.68 7.57
C GLU A 32 48.99 13.93 6.63
N LYS A 33 48.72 14.23 5.35
CA LYS A 33 49.75 14.48 4.32
C LYS A 33 50.09 15.97 4.13
N GLY A 34 49.48 16.89 4.88
CA GLY A 34 49.83 18.32 4.88
C GLY A 34 49.45 19.11 3.62
N SER A 35 48.55 18.59 2.78
CA SER A 35 48.13 19.24 1.52
C SER A 35 46.96 20.21 1.76
N GLY A 36 47.24 21.42 2.25
CA GLY A 36 46.21 22.38 2.69
C GLY A 36 45.23 22.87 1.61
N SER A 37 45.66 22.98 0.35
CA SER A 37 44.79 23.37 -0.78
C SER A 37 43.83 22.26 -1.18
N GLU A 38 44.32 21.03 -1.22
CA GLU A 38 43.51 19.83 -1.46
C GLU A 38 42.51 19.57 -0.33
N LEU A 39 42.93 19.84 0.91
CA LEU A 39 42.08 19.76 2.09
C LEU A 39 40.86 20.68 1.99
N THR A 40 41.07 21.91 1.55
CA THR A 40 39.98 22.92 1.42
C THR A 40 38.94 22.48 0.38
N VAL A 41 39.40 21.92 -0.75
CA VAL A 41 38.49 21.41 -1.80
C VAL A 41 37.70 20.20 -1.29
N ARG A 42 38.36 19.27 -0.59
CA ARG A 42 37.71 18.07 -0.03
C ARG A 42 36.70 18.42 1.05
N LEU A 43 36.99 19.39 1.92
CA LEU A 43 36.03 19.90 2.91
C LEU A 43 34.76 20.41 2.24
N ARG A 44 34.90 21.24 1.19
CA ARG A 44 33.75 21.77 0.46
C ARG A 44 32.93 20.66 -0.22
N ASN A 45 33.59 19.63 -0.73
CA ASN A 45 32.90 18.47 -1.31
C ASN A 45 32.10 17.71 -0.25
N VAL A 46 32.73 17.42 0.90
CA VAL A 46 32.06 16.77 2.04
C VAL A 46 30.87 17.60 2.52
N GLU A 47 31.00 18.93 2.64
CA GLU A 47 29.89 19.82 3.01
C GLU A 47 28.72 19.73 2.03
N SER A 48 29.02 19.73 0.72
CA SER A 48 28.03 19.56 -0.34
C SER A 48 27.34 18.19 -0.26
N ASP A 49 28.10 17.13 -0.03
CA ASP A 49 27.57 15.77 0.08
C ASP A 49 26.70 15.59 1.33
N ILE A 50 27.08 16.19 2.46
CA ILE A 50 26.25 16.22 3.68
C ILE A 50 24.93 16.96 3.41
N ALA A 51 24.98 18.10 2.72
CA ALA A 51 23.78 18.85 2.38
C ALA A 51 22.84 18.03 1.47
N ASN A 52 23.39 17.38 0.44
CA ASN A 52 22.64 16.53 -0.48
C ASN A 52 22.06 15.29 0.22
N PHE A 53 22.83 14.68 1.12
CA PHE A 53 22.37 13.55 1.92
C PHE A 53 21.21 13.95 2.84
N LYS A 54 21.30 15.12 3.49
CA LYS A 54 20.22 15.67 4.33
C LYS A 54 18.93 15.91 3.55
N GLU A 55 19.02 16.45 2.34
CA GLU A 55 17.85 16.61 1.46
C GLU A 55 17.27 15.25 1.03
N THR A 56 18.14 14.28 0.74
CA THR A 56 17.71 12.91 0.40
C THR A 56 16.97 12.25 1.57
N LEU A 57 17.44 12.44 2.80
CA LEU A 57 16.76 11.93 4.00
C LEU A 57 15.37 12.54 4.19
N LYS A 58 15.18 13.84 3.90
CA LYS A 58 13.86 14.49 3.94
C LYS A 58 12.91 13.95 2.88
N ALA A 59 13.44 13.47 1.75
CA ALA A 59 12.66 12.89 0.67
C ALA A 59 12.20 11.45 0.98
N ILE A 60 12.73 10.81 2.03
CA ILE A 60 12.24 9.51 2.49
C ILE A 60 10.84 9.72 3.07
N PRO A 61 9.79 9.09 2.49
CA PRO A 61 8.43 9.27 2.97
C PRO A 61 8.28 8.75 4.41
N ASP A 62 7.47 9.45 5.21
CA ASP A 62 7.16 9.05 6.57
C ASP A 62 6.35 7.74 6.55
N ILE A 63 7.03 6.65 6.87
CA ILE A 63 6.46 5.30 6.92
C ILE A 63 5.29 5.25 7.92
N GLY A 64 5.34 6.00 9.02
CA GLY A 64 4.28 6.02 10.04
C GLY A 64 2.98 6.63 9.51
N VAL A 65 3.08 7.65 8.65
CA VAL A 65 1.90 8.29 8.03
C VAL A 65 1.21 7.34 7.06
N GLU A 66 1.96 6.68 6.16
CA GLU A 66 1.39 5.75 5.19
C GLU A 66 0.88 4.48 5.88
N GLU A 67 1.60 3.96 6.88
CA GLU A 67 1.13 2.82 7.68
C GLU A 67 -0.17 3.16 8.41
N GLY A 68 -0.29 4.34 9.03
CA GLY A 68 -1.52 4.79 9.68
C GLY A 68 -2.71 4.88 8.70
N LYS A 69 -2.46 5.30 7.46
CA LYS A 69 -3.48 5.34 6.40
C LYS A 69 -3.91 3.94 5.99
N GLN A 70 -2.96 3.02 5.80
CA GLN A 70 -3.24 1.61 5.49
C GLN A 70 -4.03 0.94 6.63
N ARG A 71 -3.65 1.15 7.90
CA ARG A 71 -4.40 0.64 9.05
C ARG A 71 -5.86 1.10 9.05
N ARG A 72 -6.11 2.39 8.75
CA ARG A 72 -7.50 2.92 8.64
C ARG A 72 -8.28 2.27 7.50
N GLN A 73 -7.65 2.06 6.35
CA GLN A 73 -8.29 1.37 5.23
C GLN A 73 -8.65 -0.08 5.57
N ILE A 74 -7.73 -0.80 6.22
CA ILE A 74 -7.95 -2.16 6.70
C ILE A 74 -9.13 -2.21 7.68
N ALA A 75 -9.19 -1.30 8.66
CA ALA A 75 -10.31 -1.24 9.60
C ALA A 75 -11.65 -0.96 8.92
N ALA A 76 -11.67 -0.08 7.91
CA ALA A 76 -12.87 0.19 7.12
C ALA A 76 -13.32 -1.03 6.31
N LEU A 77 -12.37 -1.78 5.74
CA LEU A 77 -12.65 -3.02 5.00
C LEU A 77 -13.23 -4.09 5.93
N TYR A 78 -12.66 -4.28 7.13
CA TYR A 78 -13.23 -5.22 8.11
C TYR A 78 -14.67 -4.89 8.46
N LYS A 79 -14.99 -3.62 8.69
CA LYS A 79 -16.37 -3.20 8.96
C LYS A 79 -17.32 -3.46 7.79
N GLN A 80 -16.85 -3.33 6.55
CA GLN A 80 -17.66 -3.67 5.37
C GLN A 80 -17.88 -5.17 5.23
N ILE A 81 -16.89 -5.99 5.61
CA ILE A 81 -17.02 -7.45 5.61
C ILE A 81 -18.08 -7.87 6.64
N GLU A 82 -17.99 -7.34 7.86
CA GLU A 82 -18.97 -7.61 8.94
C GLU A 82 -20.41 -7.33 8.49
N ILE A 83 -20.66 -6.16 7.89
CA ILE A 83 -21.99 -5.81 7.35
C ILE A 83 -22.44 -6.78 6.24
N LYS A 84 -21.52 -7.21 5.37
CA LYS A 84 -21.85 -8.16 4.31
C LYS A 84 -22.18 -9.54 4.87
N ASP A 85 -21.47 -9.98 5.90
CA ASP A 85 -21.71 -11.26 6.57
C ASP A 85 -23.08 -11.25 7.26
N GLU A 86 -23.42 -10.17 7.97
CA GLU A 86 -24.77 -9.97 8.56
C GLU A 86 -25.87 -10.02 7.50
N LEU A 87 -25.67 -9.36 6.35
CA LEU A 87 -26.63 -9.40 5.25
C LEU A 87 -26.79 -10.81 4.68
N LEU A 88 -25.70 -11.56 4.52
CA LEU A 88 -25.77 -12.95 4.05
C LEU A 88 -26.53 -13.85 5.03
N GLU A 89 -26.34 -13.68 6.33
CA GLU A 89 -27.09 -14.40 7.37
C GLU A 89 -28.59 -14.05 7.31
N SER A 90 -28.93 -12.76 7.16
CA SER A 90 -30.32 -12.33 7.01
C SER A 90 -31.00 -12.89 5.74
N LEU A 91 -30.27 -13.00 4.64
CA LEU A 91 -30.78 -13.60 3.41
C LEU A 91 -30.98 -15.11 3.54
N SER A 92 -30.07 -15.79 4.24
CA SER A 92 -30.18 -17.22 4.50
C SER A 92 -31.41 -17.55 5.35
N THR A 93 -31.65 -16.79 6.42
CA THR A 93 -32.83 -16.94 7.28
C THR A 93 -34.12 -16.65 6.52
N PHE A 94 -34.17 -15.57 5.72
CA PHE A 94 -35.31 -15.28 4.86
C PHE A 94 -35.59 -16.41 3.84
N SER A 95 -34.55 -16.95 3.21
CA SER A 95 -34.68 -18.06 2.25
C SER A 95 -35.23 -19.33 2.92
N LEU A 96 -34.77 -19.64 4.13
CA LEU A 96 -35.25 -20.77 4.92
C LEU A 96 -36.74 -20.60 5.29
N GLU A 97 -37.14 -19.40 5.72
CA GLU A 97 -38.52 -19.12 6.09
C GLU A 97 -39.47 -19.16 4.88
N ALA A 98 -39.02 -18.68 3.71
CA ALA A 98 -39.75 -18.81 2.46
C ALA A 98 -39.94 -20.29 2.04
N ALA A 99 -38.91 -21.13 2.21
CA ALA A 99 -38.99 -22.57 1.93
C ALA A 99 -39.97 -23.29 2.86
N LEU A 100 -39.96 -22.96 4.16
CA LEU A 100 -40.88 -23.51 5.16
C LEU A 100 -42.35 -23.14 4.85
N ARG A 101 -42.62 -21.88 4.48
CA ARG A 101 -43.98 -21.46 4.07
C ARG A 101 -44.48 -22.23 2.85
N LYS A 102 -43.64 -22.41 1.83
CA LYS A 102 -43.98 -23.17 0.61
C LYS A 102 -44.29 -24.65 0.89
N SER A 103 -43.64 -25.25 1.90
CA SER A 103 -43.92 -26.64 2.30
C SER A 103 -45.25 -26.82 3.04
N ASN A 104 -45.80 -25.74 3.63
CA ASN A 104 -47.07 -25.76 4.35
C ASN A 104 -48.30 -25.47 3.47
N GLU A 105 -48.11 -25.02 2.22
CA GLU A 105 -49.19 -24.93 1.23
C GLU A 105 -49.46 -26.32 0.60
N LYS A 106 -50.45 -27.05 1.12
CA LYS A 106 -50.94 -28.28 0.47
C LYS A 106 -51.49 -27.96 -0.93
N PRO A 107 -51.31 -28.85 -1.94
CA PRO A 107 -51.99 -28.70 -3.23
C PRO A 107 -53.51 -28.80 -3.01
N SER A 108 -54.27 -27.78 -3.41
CA SER A 108 -55.72 -27.90 -3.44
C SER A 108 -56.12 -28.88 -4.55
N GLU A 109 -56.87 -29.91 -4.18
CA GLU A 109 -57.43 -30.87 -5.13
C GLU A 109 -58.41 -30.15 -6.06
N GLN A 110 -58.12 -30.15 -7.37
CA GLN A 110 -59.10 -29.84 -8.40
C GLN A 110 -60.21 -30.90 -8.39
N PRO A 111 -61.50 -30.55 -8.37
CA PRO A 111 -62.54 -31.53 -8.59
C PRO A 111 -62.57 -31.90 -10.07
N ARG A 112 -62.31 -33.18 -10.37
CA ARG A 112 -62.65 -33.79 -11.66
C ARG A 112 -64.17 -33.77 -11.82
N SER A 113 -64.70 -32.87 -12.67
CA SER A 113 -66.09 -32.96 -13.12
C SER A 113 -66.18 -34.07 -14.16
N GLY A 114 -66.71 -35.22 -13.73
CA GLY A 114 -67.05 -36.35 -14.59
C GLY A 114 -68.19 -35.99 -15.55
N SER A 115 -68.06 -36.53 -16.75
CA SER A 115 -69.07 -36.73 -17.77
C SER A 115 -70.30 -37.49 -17.24
N GLU A 116 -71.51 -37.03 -17.59
CA GLU A 116 -72.65 -37.94 -17.76
C GLU A 116 -73.41 -37.56 -19.03
N ASP A 117 -73.33 -38.48 -20.00
CA ASP A 117 -74.25 -38.63 -21.14
C ASP A 117 -75.62 -39.12 -20.64
N LYS A 118 -76.71 -38.45 -21.02
CA LYS A 118 -77.90 -39.03 -21.68
C LYS A 118 -78.99 -38.00 -21.93
#